data_AF-A0A849RAR1-F1
#
_entry.id   AF-A0A849RAR1-F1
#
_cell.length_a   1.000
_cell.length_b   1.000
_cell.length_c   1.000
_cell.angle_alpha   90.00
_cell.angle_beta   90.00
_cell.angle_gamma   90.00
#
_symmetry.space_group_name_H-M   'P 1'
#
loop_
_entity.id
_entity.type
_entity.pdbx_description
1 polymer ?
#
loop_
_entity_poly.entity_id
_entity_poly.type
_entity_poly.pdbx_seq_one_letter_code
_entity_poly.pdbx_strand_id
1 'polypeptide(L)'
;MLLLSKLAALGVIIWFYTTADKNGAPHVKWAVIGLVGYVISWYLVDAILDNALSVVIAKRGTGAFIIGQLPTLGGVVAAYFIRKKLLSDLATNK
;
A
#
# COMPACT_ATOMS: atom_id res chain seq x y z
N MET A 1 4.29 12.32 0.79
CA MET A 1 4.91 10.98 0.56
C MET A 1 6.43 11.05 0.68
N LEU A 2 6.99 10.31 1.64
CA LEU A 2 8.44 10.16 1.82
C LEU A 2 9.06 9.31 0.69
N LEU A 3 10.38 9.39 0.51
CA LEU A 3 11.12 8.65 -0.54
C LEU A 3 10.86 7.13 -0.45
N LEU A 4 10.77 6.61 0.77
CA LEU A 4 10.49 5.20 1.06
C LEU A 4 9.09 4.77 0.58
N SER A 5 8.09 5.65 0.71
CA SER A 5 6.74 5.38 0.22
C SER A 5 6.71 5.29 -1.31
N LYS A 6 7.51 6.11 -2.01
CA LYS A 6 7.62 6.03 -3.48
C LYS A 6 8.27 4.73 -3.93
N LEU A 7 9.33 4.28 -3.25
CA LEU A 7 9.96 2.99 -3.52
C LEU A 7 9.03 1.81 -3.22
N ALA A 8 8.28 1.88 -2.12
CA ALA A 8 7.27 0.88 -1.80
C ALA A 8 6.15 0.83 -2.85
N ALA A 9 5.68 1.98 -3.34
CA ALA A 9 4.70 2.03 -4.42
C ALA A 9 5.21 1.35 -5.70
N LEU A 10 6.46 1.62 -6.09
CA LEU A 10 7.13 0.93 -7.21
C LEU A 10 7.22 -0.59 -6.96
N GLY A 11 7.59 -1.01 -5.74
CA GLY A 11 7.61 -2.41 -5.36
C GLY A 11 6.23 -3.08 -5.46
N VAL A 12 5.16 -2.39 -5.04
CA VAL A 12 3.78 -2.87 -5.16
C VAL A 12 3.37 -3.01 -6.62
N ILE A 13 3.69 -2.04 -7.48
CA ILE A 13 3.43 -2.11 -8.93
C ILE A 13 4.09 -3.34 -9.52
N ILE A 14 5.41 -3.50 -9.30
CA ILE A 14 6.18 -4.63 -9.83
C ILE A 14 5.57 -5.93 -9.33
N TRP A 15 5.27 -6.02 -8.03
CA TRP A 15 4.73 -7.23 -7.42
C TRP A 15 3.36 -7.63 -7.99
N PHE A 16 2.46 -6.67 -8.20
CA PHE A 16 1.17 -6.91 -8.84
C PHE A 16 1.33 -7.28 -10.31
N TYR A 17 2.25 -6.62 -11.02
CA TYR A 17 2.56 -6.91 -12.41
C TYR A 17 3.07 -8.35 -12.58
N THR A 18 4.09 -8.76 -11.82
CA THR A 18 4.63 -10.13 -11.91
C THR A 18 3.61 -11.19 -11.46
N THR A 19 2.72 -10.84 -10.54
CA THR A 19 1.66 -11.75 -10.09
C THR A 19 0.61 -11.96 -11.17
N ALA A 20 0.20 -10.91 -11.86
CA ALA A 20 -0.77 -10.99 -12.95
C ALA A 20 -0.22 -11.76 -14.15
N ASP A 21 1.04 -11.50 -14.52
CA ASP A 21 1.76 -12.19 -15.58
C ASP A 21 1.80 -13.72 -15.34
N LYS A 22 2.14 -14.15 -14.12
CA LYS A 22 2.14 -15.57 -13.72
C LYS A 22 0.76 -16.24 -13.78
N ASN A 23 -0.33 -15.46 -13.71
CA ASN A 23 -1.69 -15.99 -13.70
C ASN A 23 -2.44 -15.76 -15.03
N GLY A 24 -1.77 -15.20 -16.05
CA GLY A 24 -2.39 -14.91 -17.36
C GLY A 24 -3.47 -13.83 -17.32
N ALA A 25 -3.47 -12.98 -16.29
CA ALA A 25 -4.47 -11.93 -16.09
C ALA A 25 -3.95 -10.57 -16.59
N PRO A 26 -4.78 -9.57 -16.93
CA PRO A 26 -4.31 -8.33 -17.53
C PRO A 26 -3.36 -7.54 -16.60
N HIS A 27 -2.06 -7.53 -16.94
CA HIS A 27 -0.96 -7.11 -16.05
C HIS A 27 -1.08 -5.64 -15.65
N VAL A 28 -1.45 -4.79 -16.61
CA VAL A 28 -1.62 -3.34 -16.40
C VAL A 28 -2.80 -3.06 -15.47
N LYS A 29 -3.93 -3.77 -15.61
CA LYS A 29 -5.09 -3.61 -14.72
C LYS A 29 -4.73 -3.92 -13.27
N TRP A 30 -4.01 -5.02 -13.04
CA TRP A 30 -3.58 -5.42 -11.70
C TRP A 30 -2.59 -4.42 -11.09
N ALA A 31 -1.61 -3.97 -11.87
CA ALA A 31 -0.68 -2.94 -11.44
C ALA A 31 -1.39 -1.65 -11.02
N VAL A 32 -2.38 -1.19 -11.80
CA VAL A 32 -3.18 -0.01 -11.49
C VAL A 32 -4.01 -0.22 -10.22
N ILE A 33 -4.68 -1.37 -10.06
CA ILE A 33 -5.47 -1.68 -8.86
C ILE A 33 -4.58 -1.70 -7.61
N GLY A 34 -3.38 -2.30 -7.70
CA GLY A 34 -2.39 -2.32 -6.63
C GLY A 34 -1.89 -0.93 -6.25
N LEU A 35 -1.60 -0.08 -7.25
CA LEU A 35 -1.20 1.31 -7.03
C LEU A 35 -2.31 2.13 -6.38
N VAL A 36 -3.53 2.07 -6.91
CA VAL A 36 -4.68 2.80 -6.37
C VAL A 36 -4.97 2.37 -4.94
N GLY A 37 -4.94 1.06 -4.66
CA GLY A 37 -5.09 0.52 -3.32
C GLY A 37 -4.01 1.02 -2.34
N TYR A 38 -2.75 1.03 -2.78
CA TYR A 38 -1.64 1.55 -2.00
C TYR A 38 -1.83 3.04 -1.68
N VAL A 39 -2.19 3.86 -2.67
CA VAL A 39 -2.37 5.31 -2.50
C VAL A 39 -3.53 5.62 -1.55
N ILE A 40 -4.68 4.96 -1.72
CA ILE A 40 -5.84 5.16 -0.85
C ILE A 40 -5.49 4.78 0.59
N SER A 41 -4.87 3.62 0.80
CA SER A 41 -4.49 3.19 2.16
C SER A 41 -3.40 4.05 2.77
N TRP A 42 -2.48 4.58 1.96
CA TRP A 42 -1.50 5.56 2.43
C TRP A 42 -2.21 6.79 2.99
N TYR A 43 -3.11 7.42 2.23
CA TYR A 43 -3.87 8.59 2.69
C TYR A 43 -4.77 8.29 3.88
N LEU A 44 -5.40 7.10 3.93
CA LEU A 44 -6.26 6.70 5.04
C LEU A 44 -5.47 6.60 6.35
N VAL A 45 -4.30 5.96 6.30
CA VAL A 45 -3.44 5.78 7.47
C VAL A 45 -2.81 7.09 7.90
N ASP A 46 -2.41 7.94 6.95
CA ASP A 46 -1.90 9.30 7.22
C ASP A 46 -2.96 10.15 7.94
N ALA A 47 -4.21 10.14 7.45
CA ALA A 47 -5.32 10.87 8.08
C ALA A 47 -5.70 10.33 9.47
N ILE A 48 -5.63 9.01 9.67
CA ILE A 48 -5.82 8.40 11.00
C ILE A 48 -4.68 8.82 11.94
N LEU A 49 -3.44 8.83 11.47
CA LEU A 49 -2.29 9.27 12.25
C LEU A 49 -2.40 10.75 12.63
N ASP A 50 -2.75 11.62 11.69
CA ASP A 50 -2.90 13.05 11.94
C ASP A 50 -3.98 13.33 12.98
N ASN A 51 -5.10 12.60 12.93
CA ASN A 51 -6.17 12.75 13.92
C ASN A 51 -5.89 12.07 15.27
N ALA A 52 -5.28 10.90 15.27
CA ALA A 52 -5.05 10.12 16.50
C ALA A 52 -3.79 10.54 17.27
N LEU A 53 -2.77 11.03 16.56
CA LEU A 53 -1.42 11.22 17.10
C LEU A 53 -0.96 12.69 17.11
N SER A 54 -1.80 13.64 16.70
CA SER A 54 -1.49 15.10 16.73
C SER A 54 -1.07 15.61 18.13
N VAL A 55 -1.55 14.98 19.21
CA VAL A 55 -1.15 15.30 20.60
C VAL A 55 0.22 14.70 20.98
N VAL A 56 0.65 13.61 20.33
CA VAL A 56 1.85 12.84 20.68
C VAL A 56 3.06 13.21 19.80
N ILE A 57 2.83 13.52 18.52
CA ILE A 57 3.87 13.87 17.54
C ILE A 57 4.61 15.16 17.91
N ALA A 58 3.91 16.13 18.52
CA ALA A 58 4.48 17.42 18.91
C ALA A 58 5.62 17.34 19.95
N LYS A 59 5.79 16.20 20.64
CA LYS A 59 6.71 16.09 21.79
C LYS A 59 7.99 15.28 21.59
N ARG A 60 8.20 14.56 20.48
CA ARG A 60 9.42 13.71 20.31
C ARG A 60 9.96 13.71 18.88
N GLY A 61 11.04 14.46 18.65
CA GLY A 61 11.73 14.56 17.35
C GLY A 61 12.18 13.23 16.74
N THR A 62 12.42 12.19 17.55
CA THR A 62 12.79 10.85 17.06
C THR A 62 11.57 9.98 16.69
N GLY A 63 10.39 10.28 17.24
CA GLY A 63 9.15 9.54 16.95
C GLY A 63 8.60 9.85 15.56
N ALA A 64 8.85 11.06 15.06
CA ALA A 64 8.37 11.52 13.74
C ALA A 64 8.84 10.63 12.58
N PHE A 65 10.02 10.00 12.68
CA PHE A 65 10.56 9.15 11.62
C PHE A 65 9.84 7.79 11.52
N ILE A 66 9.51 7.19 12.68
CA ILE A 66 8.73 5.93 12.74
C ILE A 66 7.30 6.19 12.31
N ILE A 67 6.73 7.30 12.80
CA ILE A 67 5.35 7.70 12.52
C ILE A 67 5.18 8.02 11.02
N GLY A 68 6.15 8.68 10.38
CA GLY A 68 6.13 8.91 8.94
C GLY A 68 6.20 7.65 8.08
N GLN A 69 6.64 6.51 8.62
CA GLN A 69 6.68 5.24 7.88
C GLN A 69 5.42 4.38 8.05
N LEU A 70 4.58 4.63 9.06
CA LEU A 70 3.33 3.90 9.27
C LEU A 70 2.38 3.92 8.06
N PRO A 71 2.19 5.05 7.35
CA PRO A 71 1.37 5.08 6.13
C PRO A 71 1.91 4.18 5.02
N THR A 72 3.25 4.04 4.96
CA THR A 72 3.92 3.16 3.99
C THR A 72 3.62 1.69 4.30
N LEU A 73 3.73 1.30 5.58
CA LEU A 73 3.40 -0.06 6.02
C LEU A 73 1.92 -0.38 5.81
N GLY A 74 1.03 0.57 6.12
CA GLY A 74 -0.40 0.42 5.89
C GLY A 74 -0.76 0.23 4.42
N GLY A 75 -0.14 0.99 3.52
CA GLY A 75 -0.27 0.82 2.08
C GLY A 75 0.20 -0.57 1.60
N VAL A 76 1.31 -1.08 2.14
CA VAL A 76 1.84 -2.42 1.78
C VAL A 76 0.92 -3.54 2.28
N VAL A 77 0.39 -3.43 3.50
CA VAL A 77 -0.57 -4.41 4.05
C VAL A 77 -1.84 -4.43 3.22
N ALA A 78 -2.39 -3.26 2.88
CA ALA A 78 -3.56 -3.19 2.00
C ALA A 78 -3.28 -3.80 0.63
N ALA A 79 -2.12 -3.51 0.03
CA ALA A 79 -1.69 -4.12 -1.23
C ALA A 79 -1.62 -5.66 -1.13
N TYR A 80 -1.15 -6.21 -0.01
CA TYR A 80 -1.16 -7.65 0.24
C TYR A 80 -2.58 -8.24 0.25
N PHE A 81 -3.53 -7.60 0.94
CA PHE A 81 -4.92 -8.04 0.98
C PHE A 81 -5.61 -7.95 -0.38
N ILE A 82 -5.38 -6.86 -1.13
CA ILE A 82 -5.92 -6.67 -2.47
C ILE A 82 -5.39 -7.76 -3.41
N ARG A 83 -4.10 -8.08 -3.34
CA ARG A 83 -3.49 -9.17 -4.10
C ARG A 83 -4.12 -10.52 -3.77
N LYS A 84 -4.31 -10.82 -2.48
CA LYS A 84 -4.97 -12.06 -2.02
C LYS A 84 -6.41 -12.17 -2.53
N LYS A 85 -7.17 -11.07 -2.47
CA LYS A 85 -8.55 -11.01 -2.98
C LYS A 85 -8.59 -11.23 -4.49
N LEU A 86 -7.73 -10.55 -5.25
CA LEU A 86 -7.66 -10.69 -6.72
C LEU A 86 -7.28 -12.11 -7.15
N LEU A 87 -6.37 -12.77 -6.43
CA LEU A 87 -6.02 -14.17 -6.67
C LEU A 87 -7.18 -15.12 -6.38
N SER A 88 -7.93 -14.89 -5.30
CA SER A 88 -9.14 -15.66 -4.99
C SER A 88 -10.21 -15.47 -6.07
N ASP A 89 -10.40 -14.26 -6.56
CA ASP A 89 -11.38 -13.94 -7.59
C ASP A 89 -11.05 -14.60 -8.94
N LEU A 90 -9.75 -14.69 -9.28
CA LEU A 90 -9.27 -15.49 -10.41
C LEU A 90 -9.45 -16.99 -10.20
N ALA A 91 -9.28 -17.49 -8.99
CA ALA A 91 -9.46 -18.91 -8.68
C ALA A 91 -10.94 -19.32 -8.73
N THR A 92 -11.87 -18.41 -8.42
CA THR A 92 -13.32 -18.64 -8.49
C THR A 92 -13.88 -18.49 -9.92
N ASN A 93 -13.24 -17.70 -10.79
CA ASN A 93 -13.65 -17.52 -12.20
C ASN A 93 -12.98 -18.50 -13.19
N LYS A 94 -12.28 -19.53 -12.71
CA LYS A 94 -11.77 -20.65 -13.51
C LYS A 94 -12.73 -21.83 -13.42
#